data_AF-A0A2V8QK81-F1
#
_entry.id   AF-A0A2V8QK81-F1
#
_cell.length_a   1.000
_cell.length_b   1.000
_cell.length_c   1.000
_cell.angle_alpha   90.00
_cell.angle_beta   90.00
_cell.angle_gamma   90.00
#
_symmetry.space_group_name_H-M   'P 1'
#
loop_
_entity.id
_entity.type
_entity.pdbx_description
1 polymer ?
#
loop_
_entity_poly.entity_id
_entity_poly.type
_entity_poly.pdbx_seq_one_letter_code
_entity_poly.pdbx_strand_id
1 'polypeptide(L)'
;MYATGEQEQLYIETNGVIATASREEGVVVQGSMQCPYYVHKALVKLFDLPEDKVRVIQTETGGGFGGKEEYPSMIAGHAALLAWKSGRPVKMIYDRAEDMTATTKRHPSRTRHRTAVTRAGQLLGMEIDFVIDGGAYATLSAVVLPRGTIHAAGPYNCPNVRIRSRAVATNAPPHGAFRGFGAPQSIFALERHLDKVAAAVGLAPEELRRRNFISRGETTATGQVIREEVDMGALLDRAFELSDYHAKRERFSRENVGNKIKRGIGFASFMHGAGFTGSGEKYLQSVVGCEATAEGRVRVLAASTEIGQGTNTIFAQIAADALKLDYERVEVVRPDTASVPNSGPTVASRTCMIVGKLVESAALQLKQTLAGAGLLQEPYTAEEFERACREYIEKNGALKSFSQYRQPEGVEWDDEHYRG
;
A
#
# COMPACT_ATOMS: atom_id res chain seq x y z
N MET A 1 -12.45 -18.97 -18.58
CA MET A 1 -12.83 -17.75 -17.85
C MET A 1 -12.73 -18.08 -16.38
N TYR A 2 -12.15 -17.18 -15.59
CA TYR A 2 -12.00 -17.28 -14.13
C TYR A 2 -12.78 -16.14 -13.51
N ALA A 3 -13.33 -16.36 -12.31
CA ALA A 3 -14.08 -15.33 -11.60
C ALA A 3 -13.69 -15.32 -10.12
N THR A 4 -13.71 -14.13 -9.52
CA THR A 4 -13.57 -13.93 -8.08
C THR A 4 -14.77 -13.15 -7.57
N GLY A 5 -15.28 -13.51 -6.39
CA GLY A 5 -16.37 -12.79 -5.73
C GLY A 5 -15.88 -11.54 -5.00
N GLU A 6 -16.83 -10.85 -4.38
CA GLU A 6 -16.57 -9.78 -3.44
C GLU A 6 -15.89 -10.30 -2.17
N GLN A 7 -15.22 -9.40 -1.44
CA GLN A 7 -14.62 -9.70 -0.15
C GLN A 7 -14.78 -8.49 0.78
N GLU A 8 -15.35 -8.74 1.97
CA GLU A 8 -15.44 -7.80 3.09
C GLU A 8 -14.14 -7.78 3.89
N GLN A 9 -13.70 -6.59 4.30
CA GLN A 9 -12.44 -6.38 5.01
C GLN A 9 -12.50 -6.94 6.43
N LEU A 10 -13.66 -6.84 7.08
CA LEU A 10 -13.90 -7.31 8.45
C LEU A 10 -12.81 -6.85 9.45
N TYR A 11 -12.36 -5.60 9.34
CA TYR A 11 -11.61 -4.96 10.43
C TYR A 11 -12.43 -5.04 11.73
N ILE A 12 -11.77 -5.33 12.85
CA ILE A 12 -12.46 -5.62 14.12
C ILE A 12 -13.20 -4.38 14.63
N GLU A 13 -12.53 -3.22 14.56
CA GLU A 13 -13.13 -1.92 14.87
C GLU A 13 -13.89 -1.39 13.64
N THR A 14 -15.22 -1.23 13.73
CA THR A 14 -16.04 -0.62 12.66
C THR A 14 -15.64 0.83 12.37
N ASN A 15 -16.16 1.42 11.30
CA ASN A 15 -15.96 2.85 11.02
C ASN A 15 -16.57 3.70 12.13
N GLY A 16 -15.77 4.63 12.65
CA GLY A 16 -16.18 5.51 13.73
C GLY A 16 -15.41 6.82 13.72
N VAL A 17 -16.14 7.92 13.91
CA VAL A 17 -15.61 9.29 13.98
C VAL A 17 -16.35 10.11 15.02
N ILE A 18 -15.69 11.14 15.54
CA ILE A 18 -16.30 12.25 16.26
C ILE A 18 -15.94 13.56 15.55
N ALA A 19 -16.93 14.42 15.38
CA ALA A 19 -16.76 15.71 14.72
C ALA A 19 -17.24 16.86 15.61
N THR A 20 -16.50 17.96 15.58
CA THR A 20 -16.95 19.28 16.04
C THR A 20 -16.85 20.25 14.88
N ALA A 21 -17.85 21.10 14.71
CA ALA A 21 -17.91 21.95 13.52
C ALA A 21 -18.72 23.24 13.80
N SER A 22 -18.14 24.41 13.49
CA SER A 22 -18.79 25.71 13.62
C SER A 22 -18.25 26.72 12.60
N ARG A 23 -19.02 27.78 12.30
CA ARG A 23 -18.56 28.83 11.38
C ARG A 23 -17.29 29.54 11.85
N GLU A 24 -17.12 29.70 13.16
CA GLU A 24 -16.00 30.43 13.75
C GLU A 24 -14.75 29.55 13.85
N GLU A 25 -14.89 28.32 14.34
CA GLU A 25 -13.77 27.42 14.65
C GLU A 25 -13.39 26.50 13.49
N GLY A 26 -14.25 26.34 12.48
CA GLY A 26 -14.04 25.42 11.37
C GLY A 26 -14.53 24.00 11.67
N VAL A 27 -13.87 22.98 11.10
CA VAL A 27 -14.24 21.56 11.21
C VAL A 27 -13.08 20.77 11.80
N VAL A 28 -13.33 20.02 12.86
CA VAL A 28 -12.40 19.05 13.42
C VAL A 28 -13.04 17.67 13.38
N VAL A 29 -12.34 16.69 12.81
CA VAL A 29 -12.74 15.28 12.81
C VAL A 29 -11.65 14.44 13.44
N GLN A 30 -12.03 13.56 14.37
CA GLN A 30 -11.16 12.55 14.94
C GLN A 30 -11.75 11.18 14.70
N GLY A 31 -10.95 10.21 14.28
CA GLY A 31 -11.45 8.85 14.15
C GLY A 31 -10.53 7.87 13.45
N SER A 32 -11.11 6.72 13.14
CA SER A 32 -10.39 5.57 12.60
C SER A 32 -10.28 5.65 11.08
N MET A 33 -9.06 5.77 10.56
CA MET A 33 -8.78 5.98 9.14
C MET A 33 -7.34 5.65 8.75
N GLN A 34 -7.11 5.33 7.48
CA GLN A 34 -5.77 5.13 6.91
C GLN A 34 -5.17 6.42 6.31
N CYS A 35 -6.02 7.40 5.98
CA CYS A 35 -5.65 8.52 5.10
C CYS A 35 -6.25 9.85 5.62
N PRO A 36 -5.65 10.47 6.65
CA PRO A 36 -6.16 11.71 7.23
C PRO A 36 -6.30 12.85 6.21
N TYR A 37 -5.33 12.96 5.30
CA TYR A 37 -5.36 13.98 4.24
C TYR A 37 -6.39 13.71 3.12
N TYR A 38 -6.95 12.50 3.01
CA TYR A 38 -8.11 12.26 2.12
C TYR A 38 -9.37 12.84 2.74
N VAL A 39 -9.59 12.55 4.03
CA VAL A 39 -10.71 13.11 4.80
C VAL A 39 -10.61 14.63 4.86
N HIS A 40 -9.41 15.18 5.11
CA HIS A 40 -9.16 16.63 5.14
C HIS A 40 -9.58 17.29 3.82
N LYS A 41 -9.08 16.81 2.68
CA LYS A 41 -9.42 17.33 1.36
C LYS A 41 -10.92 17.21 1.04
N ALA A 42 -11.55 16.11 1.45
CA ALA A 42 -12.99 15.92 1.28
C ALA A 42 -13.78 16.95 2.09
N LEU A 43 -13.40 17.21 3.34
CA LEU A 43 -14.05 18.18 4.22
C LEU A 43 -13.82 19.64 3.78
N VAL A 44 -12.60 19.99 3.36
CA VAL A 44 -12.28 21.30 2.76
C VAL A 44 -13.25 21.59 1.61
N LYS A 45 -13.42 20.63 0.71
CA LYS A 45 -14.34 20.77 -0.42
C LYS A 45 -15.81 20.77 -0.01
N LEU A 46 -16.20 19.94 0.96
CA LEU A 46 -17.59 19.81 1.41
C LEU A 46 -18.10 21.08 2.11
N PHE A 47 -17.26 21.73 2.91
CA PHE A 47 -17.61 22.92 3.68
C PHE A 47 -17.22 24.24 3.01
N ASP A 48 -16.48 24.18 1.89
CA ASP A 48 -15.91 25.35 1.20
C ASP A 48 -15.12 26.25 2.17
N LEU A 49 -14.23 25.61 2.95
CA LEU A 49 -13.42 26.26 3.97
C LEU A 49 -11.94 26.30 3.56
N PRO A 50 -11.17 27.31 4.01
CA PRO A 50 -9.72 27.28 3.95
C PRO A 50 -9.13 26.02 4.60
N GLU A 51 -7.99 25.53 4.09
CA GLU A 51 -7.35 24.29 4.58
C GLU A 51 -7.03 24.31 6.08
N ASP A 52 -6.67 25.48 6.62
CA ASP A 52 -6.36 25.72 8.04
C ASP A 52 -7.60 25.73 8.95
N LYS A 53 -8.81 25.81 8.37
CA LYS A 53 -10.08 25.66 9.09
C LYS A 53 -10.57 24.21 9.13
N VAL A 54 -9.80 23.26 8.60
CA VAL A 54 -10.12 21.83 8.66
C VAL A 54 -8.97 21.08 9.31
N ARG A 55 -9.28 20.31 10.37
CA ARG A 55 -8.31 19.48 11.08
C ARG A 55 -8.80 18.04 11.17
N VAL A 56 -7.95 17.10 10.79
CA VAL A 56 -8.23 15.68 10.88
C VAL A 56 -7.18 15.01 11.75
N ILE A 57 -7.64 14.30 12.78
CA ILE A 57 -6.80 13.60 13.74
C ILE A 57 -7.09 12.11 13.62
N GLN A 58 -6.08 11.32 13.30
CA GLN A 58 -6.23 9.87 13.33
C GLN A 58 -6.20 9.38 14.78
N THR A 59 -7.19 8.58 15.15
CA THR A 59 -7.18 7.80 16.40
C THR A 59 -6.69 6.39 16.11
N GLU A 60 -6.33 5.66 17.17
CA GLU A 60 -5.99 4.25 17.11
C GLU A 60 -6.99 3.49 16.22
N THR A 61 -6.49 2.73 15.25
CA THR A 61 -7.30 2.12 14.19
C THR A 61 -7.18 0.60 14.25
N GLY A 62 -8.28 -0.08 14.60
CA GLY A 62 -8.37 -1.53 14.78
C GLY A 62 -8.47 -2.32 13.48
N GLY A 63 -7.50 -2.09 12.58
CA GLY A 63 -7.44 -2.64 11.23
C GLY A 63 -8.13 -1.76 10.18
N GLY A 64 -7.63 -1.82 8.95
CA GLY A 64 -8.18 -1.08 7.81
C GLY A 64 -8.25 -1.92 6.53
N PHE A 65 -7.14 -2.56 6.15
CA PHE A 65 -7.06 -3.47 5.01
C PHE A 65 -7.51 -2.87 3.66
N GLY A 66 -7.51 -1.54 3.53
CA GLY A 66 -8.02 -0.78 2.39
C GLY A 66 -9.42 -0.19 2.61
N GLY A 67 -10.25 -0.81 3.45
CA GLY A 67 -11.62 -0.35 3.69
C GLY A 67 -11.72 0.95 4.48
N LYS A 68 -10.62 1.40 5.08
CA LYS A 68 -10.49 2.71 5.76
C LYS A 68 -9.59 3.69 4.99
N GLU A 69 -9.39 3.48 3.69
CA GLU A 69 -8.63 4.37 2.81
C GLU A 69 -9.45 5.61 2.42
N GLU A 70 -10.50 5.43 1.61
CA GLU A 70 -11.31 6.53 1.08
C GLU A 70 -12.62 6.69 1.86
N TYR A 71 -13.25 5.58 2.23
CA TYR A 71 -14.58 5.56 2.82
C TYR A 71 -14.75 6.37 4.12
N PRO A 72 -13.74 6.52 5.02
CA PRO A 72 -13.85 7.39 6.18
C PRO A 72 -14.21 8.86 5.85
N SER A 73 -13.95 9.30 4.61
CA SER A 73 -14.38 10.63 4.14
C SER A 73 -15.90 10.79 4.17
N MET A 74 -16.66 9.73 3.91
CA MET A 74 -18.12 9.74 3.89
C MET A 74 -18.69 9.91 5.31
N ILE A 75 -18.30 9.05 6.24
CA ILE A 75 -18.78 9.10 7.63
C ILE A 75 -18.30 10.38 8.34
N ALA A 76 -17.10 10.86 8.03
CA ALA A 76 -16.58 12.14 8.49
C ALA A 76 -17.44 13.31 8.00
N GLY A 77 -17.79 13.33 6.71
CA GLY A 77 -18.69 14.33 6.14
C GLY A 77 -20.05 14.34 6.80
N HIS A 78 -20.66 13.16 7.02
CA HIS A 78 -21.95 13.05 7.70
C HIS A 78 -21.89 13.58 9.14
N ALA A 79 -20.90 13.14 9.94
CA ALA A 79 -20.74 13.59 11.32
C ALA A 79 -20.47 15.09 11.40
N ALA A 80 -19.60 15.62 10.53
CA ALA A 80 -19.29 17.05 10.48
C ALA A 80 -20.50 17.90 10.10
N LEU A 81 -21.31 17.47 9.11
CA LEU A 81 -22.52 18.22 8.71
C LEU A 81 -23.55 18.26 9.84
N LEU A 82 -23.73 17.15 10.56
CA LEU A 82 -24.60 17.09 11.72
C LEU A 82 -24.08 17.96 12.87
N ALA A 83 -22.77 17.96 13.12
CA ALA A 83 -22.15 18.84 14.11
C ALA A 83 -22.35 20.32 13.74
N TRP A 84 -22.14 20.67 12.48
CA TRP A 84 -22.31 22.02 11.96
C TRP A 84 -23.75 22.51 12.08
N LYS A 85 -24.72 21.65 11.77
CA LYS A 85 -26.14 21.98 11.85
C LYS A 85 -26.63 22.12 13.29
N SER A 86 -26.14 21.28 14.19
CA SER A 86 -26.59 21.23 15.59
C SER A 86 -25.84 22.17 16.52
N GLY A 87 -24.64 22.62 16.15
CA GLY A 87 -23.74 23.36 17.03
C GLY A 87 -23.20 22.51 18.18
N ARG A 88 -23.27 21.18 18.09
CA ARG A 88 -22.85 20.25 19.14
C ARG A 88 -21.88 19.20 18.58
N PRO A 89 -20.97 18.63 19.38
CA PRO A 89 -20.17 17.50 18.97
C PRO A 89 -21.06 16.32 18.54
N VAL A 90 -20.73 15.68 17.42
CA VAL A 90 -21.44 14.50 16.91
C VAL A 90 -20.47 13.34 16.80
N LYS A 91 -20.81 12.23 17.46
CA LYS A 91 -20.11 10.95 17.35
C LYS A 91 -20.95 9.99 16.53
N MET A 92 -20.35 9.39 15.50
CA MET A 92 -20.98 8.38 14.64
C MET A 92 -20.09 7.15 14.65
N ILE A 93 -20.65 6.01 15.06
CA ILE A 93 -20.02 4.70 15.01
C ILE A 93 -21.02 3.78 14.35
N TYR A 94 -20.62 3.11 13.27
CA TYR A 94 -21.46 2.09 12.66
C TYR A 94 -21.49 0.84 13.51
N ASP A 95 -22.68 0.22 13.60
CA ASP A 95 -22.72 -1.19 13.94
C ASP A 95 -22.13 -2.05 12.80
N ARG A 96 -21.96 -3.35 13.03
CA ARG A 96 -21.35 -4.23 12.03
C ARG A 96 -22.20 -4.35 10.75
N ALA A 97 -23.52 -4.38 10.87
CA ALA A 97 -24.41 -4.56 9.73
C ALA A 97 -24.43 -3.29 8.86
N GLU A 98 -24.47 -2.11 9.47
CA GLU A 98 -24.33 -0.82 8.80
C GLU A 98 -22.99 -0.71 8.08
N ASP A 99 -21.89 -1.07 8.78
CA ASP A 99 -20.54 -1.04 8.24
C ASP A 99 -20.40 -1.94 7.01
N MET A 100 -20.89 -3.18 7.08
CA MET A 100 -20.87 -4.11 5.95
C MET A 100 -21.77 -3.65 4.79
N THR A 101 -22.92 -3.06 5.09
CA THR A 101 -23.87 -2.61 4.06
C THR A 101 -23.37 -1.38 3.31
N ALA A 102 -22.74 -0.44 4.03
CA ALA A 102 -22.43 0.88 3.48
C ALA A 102 -21.03 0.98 2.86
N THR A 103 -20.03 0.29 3.46
CA THR A 103 -18.61 0.50 3.14
C THR A 103 -18.15 -0.21 1.88
N THR A 104 -17.00 0.21 1.33
CA THR A 104 -16.45 -0.40 0.12
C THR A 104 -15.99 -1.84 0.30
N LYS A 105 -16.21 -2.69 -0.71
CA LYS A 105 -15.75 -4.09 -0.78
C LYS A 105 -14.63 -4.30 -1.81
N ARG A 106 -13.92 -5.44 -1.77
CA ARG A 106 -13.05 -5.85 -2.90
C ARG A 106 -13.89 -6.03 -4.16
N HIS A 107 -13.43 -5.50 -5.29
CA HIS A 107 -14.05 -5.72 -6.59
C HIS A 107 -14.14 -7.22 -6.97
N PRO A 108 -15.34 -7.75 -7.23
CA PRO A 108 -15.52 -8.95 -8.04
C PRO A 108 -14.84 -8.80 -9.39
N SER A 109 -14.37 -9.91 -9.95
CA SER A 109 -13.70 -9.89 -11.25
C SER A 109 -14.09 -11.05 -12.14
N ARG A 110 -13.94 -10.84 -13.45
CA ARG A 110 -13.95 -11.87 -14.49
C ARG A 110 -12.74 -11.70 -15.39
N THR A 111 -11.96 -12.77 -15.52
CA THR A 111 -10.73 -12.77 -16.30
C THR A 111 -10.75 -13.88 -17.34
N ARG A 112 -10.44 -13.56 -18.60
CA ARG A 112 -10.24 -14.53 -19.68
C ARG A 112 -8.79 -14.46 -20.14
N HIS A 113 -8.11 -15.60 -20.13
CA HIS A 113 -6.79 -15.76 -20.75
C HIS A 113 -6.89 -16.60 -22.02
N ARG A 114 -6.04 -16.26 -22.99
CA ARG A 114 -5.59 -17.12 -24.09
C ARG A 114 -4.07 -17.04 -24.14
N THR A 115 -3.41 -18.18 -24.22
CA THR A 115 -1.95 -18.25 -24.18
C THR A 115 -1.45 -19.09 -25.35
N ALA A 116 -0.45 -18.57 -26.05
CA ALA A 116 0.36 -19.31 -27.01
C ALA A 116 1.62 -19.82 -26.30
N VAL A 117 1.90 -21.12 -26.44
CA VAL A 117 3.00 -21.81 -25.76
C VAL A 117 3.62 -22.84 -26.69
N THR A 118 4.93 -23.03 -26.63
CA THR A 118 5.61 -24.11 -27.37
C THR A 118 5.38 -25.47 -26.71
N ARG A 119 5.66 -26.57 -27.42
CA ARG A 119 5.70 -27.91 -26.77
C ARG A 119 6.75 -27.99 -25.66
N ALA A 120 7.81 -27.19 -25.77
CA ALA A 120 8.83 -27.04 -24.73
C ALA A 120 8.38 -26.11 -23.59
N GLY A 121 7.13 -25.67 -23.53
CA GLY A 121 6.61 -24.87 -22.42
C GLY A 121 7.07 -23.43 -22.40
N GLN A 122 7.66 -22.89 -23.46
CA GLN A 122 8.01 -21.47 -23.54
C GLN A 122 6.77 -20.66 -23.93
N LEU A 123 6.49 -19.60 -23.18
CA LEU A 123 5.39 -18.67 -23.44
C LEU A 123 5.74 -17.79 -24.64
N LEU A 124 4.86 -17.77 -25.63
CA LEU A 124 5.03 -16.97 -26.85
C LEU A 124 4.15 -15.72 -26.85
N GLY A 125 2.96 -15.82 -26.26
CA GLY A 125 2.08 -14.66 -26.12
C GLY A 125 0.86 -14.90 -25.24
N MET A 126 0.32 -13.81 -24.68
CA MET A 126 -0.90 -13.81 -23.87
C MET A 126 -1.88 -12.74 -24.33
N GLU A 127 -3.14 -13.13 -24.49
CA GLU A 127 -4.28 -12.22 -24.61
C GLU A 127 -5.13 -12.34 -23.35
N ILE A 128 -5.30 -11.21 -22.64
CA ILE A 128 -5.96 -11.14 -21.34
C ILE A 128 -7.09 -10.11 -21.38
N ASP A 129 -8.32 -10.53 -21.07
CA ASP A 129 -9.46 -9.64 -20.80
C ASP A 129 -9.74 -9.67 -19.30
N PHE A 130 -9.53 -8.54 -18.61
CA PHE A 130 -9.70 -8.39 -17.17
C PHE A 130 -10.80 -7.37 -16.86
N VAL A 131 -11.93 -7.84 -16.32
CA VAL A 131 -13.07 -7.00 -15.96
C VAL A 131 -13.24 -7.01 -14.45
N ILE A 132 -13.41 -5.83 -13.87
CA ILE A 132 -13.83 -5.67 -12.47
C ILE A 132 -15.20 -5.02 -12.38
N ASP A 133 -16.00 -5.45 -11.41
CA ASP A 133 -17.23 -4.77 -11.04
C ASP A 133 -16.90 -3.56 -10.15
N GLY A 134 -17.19 -2.35 -10.62
CA GLY A 134 -16.91 -1.10 -9.90
C GLY A 134 -17.96 -0.73 -8.85
N GLY A 135 -19.12 -1.38 -8.85
CA GLY A 135 -20.27 -0.99 -8.03
C GLY A 135 -20.96 0.30 -8.52
N ALA A 136 -21.81 0.87 -7.65
CA ALA A 136 -22.63 2.03 -7.97
C ALA A 136 -21.86 3.35 -8.12
N TYR A 137 -20.67 3.47 -7.52
CA TYR A 137 -19.83 4.66 -7.59
C TYR A 137 -18.38 4.28 -7.91
N ALA A 138 -17.68 5.17 -8.62
CA ALA A 138 -16.33 4.88 -9.11
C ALA A 138 -15.31 4.63 -7.99
N THR A 139 -15.41 5.35 -6.87
CA THR A 139 -14.50 5.29 -5.71
C THR A 139 -13.03 5.19 -6.17
N LEU A 140 -12.33 4.10 -5.83
CA LEU A 140 -10.96 3.79 -6.20
C LEU A 140 -10.84 2.80 -7.39
N SER A 141 -11.93 2.52 -8.11
CA SER A 141 -11.90 1.63 -9.29
C SER A 141 -10.89 2.08 -10.35
N ALA A 142 -10.74 3.39 -10.53
CA ALA A 142 -9.80 3.98 -11.49
C ALA A 142 -8.33 3.68 -11.16
N VAL A 143 -7.99 3.39 -9.90
CA VAL A 143 -6.62 3.05 -9.47
C VAL A 143 -6.45 1.56 -9.18
N VAL A 144 -7.53 0.85 -8.80
CA VAL A 144 -7.53 -0.61 -8.62
C VAL A 144 -7.37 -1.34 -9.97
N LEU A 145 -8.03 -0.85 -11.03
CA LEU A 145 -7.99 -1.48 -12.35
C LEU A 145 -6.58 -1.51 -12.95
N PRO A 146 -5.82 -0.39 -13.00
CA PRO A 146 -4.40 -0.39 -13.40
C PRO A 146 -3.56 -1.43 -12.66
N ARG A 147 -3.69 -1.49 -11.34
CA ARG A 147 -2.90 -2.40 -10.52
C ARG A 147 -3.18 -3.87 -10.84
N GLY A 148 -4.45 -4.25 -11.00
CA GLY A 148 -4.80 -5.60 -11.46
C GLY A 148 -4.29 -5.89 -12.88
N THR A 149 -4.33 -4.88 -13.77
CA THR A 149 -3.86 -4.97 -15.17
C THR A 149 -2.38 -5.31 -15.26
N ILE A 150 -1.52 -4.54 -14.60
CA ILE A 150 -0.06 -4.73 -14.70
C ILE A 150 0.41 -6.07 -14.10
N HIS A 151 -0.34 -6.64 -13.16
CA HIS A 151 -0.03 -7.95 -12.57
C HIS A 151 -0.64 -9.13 -13.35
N ALA A 152 -1.47 -8.89 -14.37
CA ALA A 152 -2.27 -9.95 -15.00
C ALA A 152 -1.43 -10.94 -15.83
N ALA A 153 -0.25 -10.54 -16.29
CA ALA A 153 0.72 -11.43 -16.95
C ALA A 153 1.69 -12.12 -15.96
N GLY A 154 1.66 -11.71 -14.69
CA GLY A 154 2.45 -12.29 -13.62
C GLY A 154 3.96 -12.07 -13.77
N PRO A 155 4.76 -12.79 -12.96
CA PRO A 155 6.22 -12.68 -12.95
C PRO A 155 6.86 -13.55 -14.03
N TYR A 156 6.27 -13.58 -15.23
CA TYR A 156 6.69 -14.46 -16.30
C TYR A 156 7.17 -13.68 -17.52
N ASN A 157 8.32 -14.09 -18.07
CA ASN A 157 8.77 -13.63 -19.36
C ASN A 157 7.82 -14.16 -20.44
N CYS A 158 7.16 -13.24 -21.14
CA CYS A 158 6.32 -13.52 -22.28
C CYS A 158 6.48 -12.38 -23.29
N PRO A 159 7.03 -12.64 -24.49
CA PRO A 159 7.44 -11.56 -25.40
C PRO A 159 6.28 -10.78 -26.01
N ASN A 160 5.06 -11.35 -26.05
CA ASN A 160 3.91 -10.73 -26.69
C ASN A 160 2.69 -10.74 -25.75
N VAL A 161 2.42 -9.63 -25.07
CA VAL A 161 1.28 -9.53 -24.15
C VAL A 161 0.31 -8.44 -24.60
N ARG A 162 -0.98 -8.77 -24.67
CA ARG A 162 -2.07 -7.81 -24.85
C ARG A 162 -3.08 -7.95 -23.72
N ILE A 163 -3.27 -6.87 -22.96
CA ILE A 163 -4.22 -6.82 -21.85
C ILE A 163 -5.29 -5.78 -22.16
N ARG A 164 -6.55 -6.17 -22.06
CA ARG A 164 -7.70 -5.25 -22.10
C ARG A 164 -8.37 -5.27 -20.73
N SER A 165 -8.38 -4.13 -20.07
CA SER A 165 -8.96 -4.01 -18.74
C SER A 165 -10.12 -3.01 -18.74
N ARG A 166 -11.18 -3.31 -17.99
CA ARG A 166 -12.32 -2.40 -17.79
C ARG A 166 -12.94 -2.54 -16.41
N ALA A 167 -13.31 -1.42 -15.80
CA ALA A 167 -14.23 -1.38 -14.66
C ALA A 167 -15.63 -1.08 -15.19
N VAL A 168 -16.64 -1.81 -14.73
CA VAL A 168 -18.03 -1.61 -15.14
C VAL A 168 -18.87 -1.12 -13.97
N ALA A 169 -19.75 -0.15 -14.21
CA ALA A 169 -20.70 0.30 -13.20
C ALA A 169 -21.84 -0.73 -13.07
N THR A 170 -22.26 -0.97 -11.83
CA THR A 170 -23.38 -1.87 -11.49
C THR A 170 -24.23 -1.25 -10.37
N ASN A 171 -25.32 -1.91 -9.99
CA ASN A 171 -26.14 -1.48 -8.85
C ASN A 171 -25.73 -2.13 -7.52
N ALA A 172 -24.53 -2.72 -7.45
CA ALA A 172 -23.95 -3.22 -6.20
C ALA A 172 -23.46 -2.06 -5.31
N PRO A 173 -23.26 -2.29 -3.99
CA PRO A 173 -22.52 -1.36 -3.14
C PRO A 173 -21.18 -0.96 -3.80
N PRO A 174 -20.66 0.25 -3.50
CA PRO A 174 -19.40 0.68 -4.08
C PRO A 174 -18.28 -0.32 -3.74
N HIS A 175 -17.47 -0.68 -4.72
CA HIS A 175 -16.24 -1.42 -4.46
C HIS A 175 -15.10 -0.44 -4.18
N GLY A 176 -13.93 -0.90 -3.73
CA GLY A 176 -12.84 0.01 -3.37
C GLY A 176 -11.55 -0.72 -3.04
N ALA A 177 -10.75 -0.07 -2.21
CA ALA A 177 -9.48 -0.63 -1.80
C ALA A 177 -9.65 -1.87 -0.92
N PHE A 178 -8.88 -2.91 -1.24
CA PHE A 178 -8.67 -4.06 -0.39
C PHE A 178 -7.20 -4.49 -0.55
N ARG A 179 -6.55 -4.95 0.52
CA ARG A 179 -5.21 -5.57 0.51
C ARG A 179 -4.91 -6.38 -0.77
N GLY A 180 -3.88 -5.95 -1.50
CA GLY A 180 -3.48 -6.47 -2.82
C GLY A 180 -4.00 -5.65 -4.01
N PHE A 181 -5.09 -4.90 -3.84
CA PHE A 181 -5.51 -3.79 -4.69
C PHE A 181 -5.69 -4.18 -6.17
N GLY A 182 -6.55 -5.17 -6.46
CA GLY A 182 -6.81 -5.64 -7.84
C GLY A 182 -5.86 -6.73 -8.33
N ALA A 183 -4.62 -6.76 -7.82
CA ALA A 183 -3.65 -7.79 -8.22
C ALA A 183 -4.06 -9.22 -7.85
N PRO A 184 -4.61 -9.52 -6.66
CA PRO A 184 -5.02 -10.89 -6.32
C PRO A 184 -6.03 -11.48 -7.30
N GLN A 185 -6.94 -10.66 -7.82
CA GLN A 185 -7.95 -11.08 -8.79
C GLN A 185 -7.33 -11.57 -10.10
N SER A 186 -6.37 -10.81 -10.66
CA SER A 186 -5.71 -11.18 -11.91
C SER A 186 -4.67 -12.29 -11.72
N ILE A 187 -3.91 -12.27 -10.63
CA ILE A 187 -2.94 -13.32 -10.26
C ILE A 187 -3.64 -14.68 -10.10
N PHE A 188 -4.79 -14.72 -9.41
CA PHE A 188 -5.56 -15.97 -9.28
C PHE A 188 -5.92 -16.57 -10.64
N ALA A 189 -6.41 -15.73 -11.57
CA ALA A 189 -6.80 -16.16 -12.90
C ALA A 189 -5.60 -16.68 -13.71
N LEU A 190 -4.47 -15.97 -13.68
CA LEU A 190 -3.24 -16.37 -14.34
C LEU A 190 -2.70 -17.68 -13.80
N GLU A 191 -2.54 -17.81 -12.48
CA GLU A 191 -1.91 -18.99 -11.88
C GLU A 191 -2.73 -20.25 -12.10
N ARG A 192 -4.06 -20.14 -12.06
CA ARG A 192 -4.95 -21.24 -12.45
C ARG A 192 -4.91 -21.53 -13.94
N HIS A 193 -4.66 -20.53 -14.76
CA HIS A 193 -4.48 -20.73 -16.20
C HIS A 193 -3.19 -21.45 -16.53
N LEU A 194 -2.08 -21.10 -15.90
CA LEU A 194 -0.78 -21.74 -16.15
C LEU A 194 -0.76 -23.22 -15.76
N ASP A 195 -1.52 -23.63 -14.74
CA ASP A 195 -1.69 -25.06 -14.45
C ASP A 195 -2.34 -25.82 -15.61
N LYS A 196 -3.34 -25.20 -16.27
CA LYS A 196 -3.99 -25.79 -17.46
C LYS A 196 -3.07 -25.77 -18.67
N VAL A 197 -2.26 -24.71 -18.84
CA VAL A 197 -1.25 -24.63 -19.90
C VAL A 197 -0.22 -25.75 -19.72
N ALA A 198 0.30 -25.94 -18.50
CA ALA A 198 1.28 -26.98 -18.19
C ALA A 198 0.73 -28.37 -18.53
N ALA A 199 -0.50 -28.66 -18.11
CA ALA A 199 -1.18 -29.92 -18.44
C ALA A 199 -1.35 -30.12 -19.96
N ALA A 200 -1.70 -29.06 -20.70
CA ALA A 200 -1.90 -29.13 -22.15
C ALA A 200 -0.62 -29.43 -22.94
N VAL A 201 0.55 -29.04 -22.42
CA VAL A 201 1.86 -29.32 -23.04
C VAL A 201 2.60 -30.49 -22.37
N GLY A 202 1.99 -31.17 -21.40
CA GLY A 202 2.58 -32.33 -20.73
C GLY A 202 3.72 -32.01 -19.77
N LEU A 203 3.76 -30.80 -19.21
CA LEU A 203 4.77 -30.38 -18.22
C LEU A 203 4.21 -30.37 -16.80
N ALA A 204 5.09 -30.55 -15.82
CA ALA A 204 4.77 -30.28 -14.43
C ALA A 204 4.48 -28.78 -14.23
N PRO A 205 3.52 -28.38 -13.39
CA PRO A 205 3.18 -26.97 -13.16
C PRO A 205 4.36 -26.09 -12.74
N GLU A 206 5.27 -26.63 -11.94
CA GLU A 206 6.50 -25.99 -11.48
C GLU A 206 7.52 -25.81 -12.62
N GLU A 207 7.61 -26.78 -13.51
CA GLU A 207 8.56 -26.75 -14.64
C GLU A 207 8.14 -25.71 -15.68
N LEU A 208 6.84 -25.60 -15.98
CA LEU A 208 6.33 -24.53 -16.84
C LEU A 208 6.72 -23.15 -16.29
N ARG A 209 6.58 -22.95 -14.98
CA ARG A 209 6.88 -21.66 -14.35
C ARG A 209 8.38 -21.37 -14.36
N ARG A 210 9.22 -22.35 -14.03
CA ARG A 210 10.69 -22.23 -14.08
C ARG A 210 11.20 -21.79 -15.44
N ARG A 211 10.68 -22.37 -16.51
CA ARG A 211 11.06 -22.02 -17.89
C ARG A 211 10.74 -20.59 -18.29
N ASN A 212 9.83 -19.94 -17.58
CA ASN A 212 9.33 -18.63 -17.95
C ASN A 212 9.43 -17.61 -16.83
N PHE A 213 10.11 -17.88 -15.70
CA PHE A 213 10.28 -16.83 -14.69
C PHE A 213 11.05 -15.66 -15.30
N ILE A 214 10.54 -14.45 -15.03
CA ILE A 214 11.22 -13.25 -15.47
C ILE A 214 12.57 -13.11 -14.76
N SER A 215 13.59 -12.74 -15.53
CA SER A 215 14.97 -12.61 -15.10
C SER A 215 15.49 -11.19 -15.29
N ARG A 216 16.63 -10.89 -14.67
CA ARG A 216 17.31 -9.60 -14.83
C ARG A 216 17.58 -9.31 -16.32
N GLY A 217 17.28 -8.09 -16.75
CA GLY A 217 17.40 -7.63 -18.13
C GLY A 217 16.17 -7.90 -19.00
N GLU A 218 15.23 -8.72 -18.54
CA GLU A 218 13.95 -8.94 -19.23
C GLU A 218 12.91 -7.88 -18.83
N THR A 219 11.79 -7.85 -19.54
CA THR A 219 10.74 -6.84 -19.35
C THR A 219 9.43 -7.45 -18.89
N THR A 220 8.73 -6.74 -18.02
CA THR A 220 7.35 -7.09 -17.65
C THR A 220 6.40 -6.83 -18.82
N ALA A 221 5.12 -7.19 -18.67
CA ALA A 221 4.10 -6.89 -19.67
C ALA A 221 3.89 -5.38 -19.95
N THR A 222 4.43 -4.51 -19.09
CA THR A 222 4.41 -3.05 -19.26
C THR A 222 5.76 -2.50 -19.72
N GLY A 223 6.68 -3.34 -20.22
CA GLY A 223 7.99 -2.89 -20.70
C GLY A 223 9.01 -2.56 -19.61
N GLN A 224 8.62 -2.57 -18.33
CA GLN A 224 9.53 -2.29 -17.22
C GLN A 224 10.66 -3.32 -17.20
N VAL A 225 11.89 -2.84 -17.31
CA VAL A 225 13.10 -3.68 -17.24
C VAL A 225 13.35 -4.11 -15.80
N ILE A 226 13.53 -5.41 -15.57
CA ILE A 226 13.97 -5.94 -14.29
C ILE A 226 15.48 -5.68 -14.14
N ARG A 227 15.86 -4.76 -13.25
CA ARG A 227 17.25 -4.33 -13.09
C ARG A 227 18.00 -5.13 -12.03
N GLU A 228 17.27 -5.52 -11.00
CA GLU A 228 17.74 -6.31 -9.88
C GLU A 228 17.76 -7.79 -10.24
N GLU A 229 18.58 -8.55 -9.53
CA GLU A 229 18.55 -10.01 -9.59
C GLU A 229 17.33 -10.51 -8.81
N VAL A 230 16.51 -11.35 -9.44
CA VAL A 230 15.31 -11.95 -8.85
C VAL A 230 15.38 -13.46 -9.00
N ASP A 231 15.74 -14.16 -7.93
CA ASP A 231 15.84 -15.62 -7.94
C ASP A 231 14.51 -16.29 -7.55
N MET A 232 13.55 -16.25 -8.49
CA MET A 232 12.25 -16.93 -8.33
C MET A 232 12.41 -18.46 -8.26
N GLY A 233 13.47 -19.01 -8.85
CA GLY A 233 13.77 -20.43 -8.85
C GLY A 233 14.11 -20.93 -7.46
N ALA A 234 15.10 -20.30 -6.83
CA ALA A 234 15.52 -20.63 -5.45
C ALA A 234 14.40 -20.36 -4.45
N LEU A 235 13.62 -19.28 -4.62
CA LEU A 235 12.44 -19.03 -3.79
C LEU A 235 11.44 -20.19 -3.86
N LEU A 236 11.16 -20.70 -5.07
CA LEU A 236 10.26 -21.83 -5.27
C LEU A 236 10.83 -23.13 -4.69
N ASP A 237 12.13 -23.40 -4.91
CA ASP A 237 12.80 -24.58 -4.36
C ASP A 237 12.75 -24.59 -2.83
N ARG A 238 13.05 -23.45 -2.20
CA ARG A 238 13.00 -23.32 -0.75
C ARG A 238 11.59 -23.52 -0.21
N ALA A 239 10.56 -22.99 -0.89
CA ALA A 239 9.18 -23.19 -0.51
C ALA A 239 8.76 -24.68 -0.62
N PHE A 240 9.24 -25.38 -1.65
CA PHE A 240 8.94 -26.81 -1.85
C PHE A 240 9.65 -27.71 -0.84
N GLU A 241 10.89 -27.40 -0.50
CA GLU A 241 11.65 -28.08 0.56
C GLU A 241 10.94 -27.92 1.91
N LEU A 242 10.68 -26.69 2.35
CA LEU A 242 10.05 -26.40 3.64
C LEU A 242 8.64 -26.98 3.79
N SER A 243 7.94 -27.20 2.68
CA SER A 243 6.57 -27.70 2.68
C SER A 243 6.48 -29.19 2.35
N ASP A 244 7.59 -29.90 2.12
CA ASP A 244 7.60 -31.28 1.60
C ASP A 244 6.72 -31.44 0.35
N TYR A 245 6.72 -30.45 -0.54
CA TYR A 245 5.71 -30.33 -1.60
C TYR A 245 5.59 -31.59 -2.46
N HIS A 246 6.73 -32.09 -2.97
CA HIS A 246 6.75 -33.26 -3.85
C HIS A 246 6.35 -34.54 -3.12
N ALA A 247 6.85 -34.76 -1.90
CA ALA A 247 6.48 -35.92 -1.09
C ALA A 247 4.98 -35.93 -0.75
N LYS A 248 4.41 -34.77 -0.40
CA LYS A 248 2.97 -34.62 -0.16
C LYS A 248 2.16 -34.85 -1.43
N ARG A 249 2.60 -34.31 -2.58
CA ARG A 249 1.93 -34.50 -3.87
C ARG A 249 1.87 -35.98 -4.27
N GLU A 250 2.98 -36.70 -4.15
CA GLU A 250 3.03 -38.13 -4.46
C GLU A 250 2.16 -38.95 -3.48
N ARG A 251 2.29 -38.69 -2.18
CA ARG A 251 1.47 -39.34 -1.15
C ARG A 251 -0.03 -39.12 -1.40
N PHE A 252 -0.45 -37.88 -1.63
CA PHE A 252 -1.86 -37.56 -1.91
C PHE A 252 -2.35 -38.22 -3.19
N SER A 253 -1.52 -38.32 -4.23
CA SER A 253 -1.87 -39.06 -5.45
C SER A 253 -2.23 -40.52 -5.14
N ARG A 254 -1.41 -41.21 -4.35
CA ARG A 254 -1.67 -42.61 -3.92
C ARG A 254 -2.91 -42.72 -3.04
N GLU A 255 -3.01 -41.88 -2.00
CA GLU A 255 -4.13 -41.88 -1.04
C GLU A 255 -5.48 -41.51 -1.68
N ASN A 256 -5.46 -40.75 -2.77
CA ASN A 256 -6.66 -40.36 -3.49
C ASN A 256 -7.27 -41.52 -4.29
N VAL A 257 -6.53 -42.58 -4.63
CA VAL A 257 -7.10 -43.73 -5.36
C VAL A 257 -8.10 -44.46 -4.47
N GLY A 258 -9.34 -44.62 -4.95
CA GLY A 258 -10.41 -45.32 -4.20
C GLY A 258 -10.98 -44.57 -2.99
N ASN A 259 -10.38 -43.46 -2.56
CA ASN A 259 -10.82 -42.72 -1.38
C ASN A 259 -11.93 -41.70 -1.71
N LYS A 260 -12.95 -41.57 -0.84
CA LYS A 260 -14.02 -40.58 -0.97
C LYS A 260 -13.53 -39.17 -0.64
N ILE A 261 -12.61 -39.03 0.32
CA ILE A 261 -12.01 -37.75 0.69
C ILE A 261 -10.74 -37.60 -0.15
N LYS A 262 -10.67 -36.52 -0.94
CA LYS A 262 -9.49 -36.20 -1.76
C LYS A 262 -8.65 -35.13 -1.08
N ARG A 263 -7.33 -35.22 -1.25
CA ARG A 263 -6.34 -34.24 -0.79
C ARG A 263 -5.62 -33.63 -1.98
N GLY A 264 -5.27 -32.36 -1.87
CA GLY A 264 -4.52 -31.63 -2.87
C GLY A 264 -3.50 -30.70 -2.22
N ILE A 265 -2.43 -30.43 -2.94
CA ILE A 265 -1.43 -29.43 -2.61
C ILE A 265 -1.14 -28.62 -3.87
N GLY A 266 -1.00 -27.30 -3.73
CA GLY A 266 -0.78 -26.40 -4.83
C GLY A 266 0.09 -25.23 -4.40
N PHE A 267 0.60 -24.50 -5.38
CA PHE A 267 1.37 -23.29 -5.18
C PHE A 267 0.93 -22.23 -6.19
N ALA A 268 1.44 -21.02 -6.02
CA ALA A 268 1.26 -19.90 -6.92
C ALA A 268 2.52 -19.01 -6.80
N SER A 269 2.89 -18.35 -7.89
CA SER A 269 4.00 -17.39 -7.89
C SER A 269 3.50 -16.01 -8.30
N PHE A 270 4.02 -14.97 -7.65
CA PHE A 270 3.71 -13.59 -8.01
C PHE A 270 4.85 -12.66 -7.57
N MET A 271 4.97 -11.52 -8.25
CA MET A 271 5.73 -10.37 -7.77
C MET A 271 4.75 -9.32 -7.25
N HIS A 272 5.14 -8.60 -6.21
CA HIS A 272 4.35 -7.50 -5.66
C HIS A 272 5.16 -6.21 -5.67
N GLY A 273 4.77 -5.25 -6.50
CA GLY A 273 5.37 -3.91 -6.47
C GLY A 273 4.99 -3.15 -5.20
N ALA A 274 5.95 -2.47 -4.56
CA ALA A 274 5.67 -1.52 -3.48
C ALA A 274 5.57 -0.10 -4.06
N GLY A 275 4.59 0.69 -3.61
CA GLY A 275 4.31 2.02 -4.15
C GLY A 275 3.06 2.08 -5.03
N PHE A 276 2.66 3.31 -5.36
CA PHE A 276 1.55 3.57 -6.29
C PHE A 276 1.88 3.08 -7.70
N THR A 277 0.84 2.63 -8.41
CA THR A 277 0.94 2.32 -9.84
C THR A 277 1.05 3.61 -10.65
N GLY A 278 1.90 3.59 -11.67
CA GLY A 278 2.15 4.73 -12.55
C GLY A 278 2.76 5.93 -11.85
N SER A 279 2.40 7.14 -12.28
CA SER A 279 2.97 8.38 -11.73
C SER A 279 2.40 8.79 -10.35
N GLY A 280 1.71 7.89 -9.64
CA GLY A 280 1.01 8.22 -8.38
C GLY A 280 1.92 8.80 -7.30
N GLU A 281 3.15 8.29 -7.15
CA GLU A 281 4.12 8.85 -6.18
C GLU A 281 4.53 10.29 -6.53
N LYS A 282 4.68 10.60 -7.83
CA LYS A 282 4.98 11.95 -8.32
C LYS A 282 3.84 12.91 -8.04
N TYR A 283 2.59 12.49 -8.21
CA TYR A 283 1.43 13.34 -7.92
C TYR A 283 1.16 13.51 -6.43
N LEU A 284 1.51 12.53 -5.59
CA LEU A 284 1.36 12.63 -4.15
C LEU A 284 2.32 13.64 -3.50
N GLN A 285 3.51 13.82 -4.09
CA GLN A 285 4.55 14.74 -3.61
C GLN A 285 4.78 14.64 -2.09
N SER A 286 4.81 13.41 -1.56
CA SER A 286 4.80 13.15 -0.12
C SER A 286 5.92 13.88 0.62
N VAL A 287 5.59 14.46 1.77
CA VAL A 287 6.53 15.17 2.65
C VAL A 287 6.53 14.51 4.04
N VAL A 288 7.72 14.33 4.60
CA VAL A 288 7.95 13.89 5.99
C VAL A 288 8.86 14.90 6.66
N GLY A 289 8.64 15.16 7.95
CA GLY A 289 9.53 15.97 8.76
C GLY A 289 10.16 15.20 9.91
N CYS A 290 11.29 15.70 10.41
CA CYS A 290 11.85 15.30 11.71
C CYS A 290 12.14 16.57 12.53
N GLU A 291 11.89 16.51 13.83
CA GLU A 291 12.16 17.59 14.78
C GLU A 291 12.99 17.06 15.95
N ALA A 292 14.14 17.68 16.23
CA ALA A 292 14.91 17.36 17.44
C ALA A 292 14.50 18.25 18.61
N THR A 293 14.59 17.74 19.84
CA THR A 293 14.38 18.48 21.08
C THR A 293 15.70 18.86 21.75
N ALA A 294 15.67 19.78 22.71
CA ALA A 294 16.85 20.19 23.48
C ALA A 294 17.43 19.06 24.35
N GLU A 295 16.64 18.01 24.62
CA GLU A 295 17.01 16.78 25.32
C GLU A 295 17.52 15.69 24.35
N GLY A 296 17.77 16.03 23.08
CA GLY A 296 18.29 15.09 22.09
C GLY A 296 17.30 13.99 21.69
N ARG A 297 16.00 14.17 21.95
CA ARG A 297 14.94 13.32 21.40
C ARG A 297 14.58 13.75 19.99
N VAL A 298 14.03 12.85 19.20
CA VAL A 298 13.64 13.10 17.81
C VAL A 298 12.19 12.71 17.59
N ARG A 299 11.40 13.65 17.07
CA ARG A 299 10.00 13.47 16.70
C ARG A 299 9.89 13.31 15.19
N VAL A 300 9.37 12.18 14.72
CA VAL A 300 9.05 11.92 13.31
C VAL A 300 7.65 12.46 13.02
N LEU A 301 7.56 13.36 12.04
CA LEU A 301 6.34 14.05 11.62
C LEU A 301 5.87 13.47 10.28
N ALA A 302 4.90 12.56 10.31
CA ALA A 302 4.32 11.96 9.13
C ALA A 302 2.81 11.73 9.32
N ALA A 303 2.04 11.86 8.24
CA ALA A 303 0.61 11.53 8.21
C ALA A 303 0.33 10.03 8.04
N SER A 304 1.37 9.20 8.01
CA SER A 304 1.23 7.74 7.93
C SER A 304 0.62 7.21 9.23
N THR A 305 -0.35 6.32 9.12
CA THR A 305 -1.20 5.88 10.23
C THR A 305 -0.83 4.48 10.69
N GLU A 306 -0.83 4.25 12.00
CA GLU A 306 -0.72 2.91 12.57
C GLU A 306 -2.10 2.21 12.52
N ILE A 307 -2.18 1.08 11.82
CA ILE A 307 -3.39 0.25 11.69
C ILE A 307 -3.11 -1.23 12.03
N GLY A 308 -1.99 -1.50 12.72
CA GLY A 308 -1.54 -2.84 13.14
C GLY A 308 -0.36 -3.40 12.33
N GLN A 309 0.17 -2.65 11.36
CA GLN A 309 1.30 -3.05 10.52
C GLN A 309 2.67 -2.69 11.10
N GLY A 310 2.73 -1.93 12.21
CA GLY A 310 3.98 -1.58 12.88
C GLY A 310 4.71 -0.38 12.26
N THR A 311 3.97 0.59 11.72
CA THR A 311 4.55 1.82 11.16
C THR A 311 5.29 2.64 12.20
N ASN A 312 4.75 2.75 13.42
CA ASN A 312 5.40 3.53 14.48
C ASN A 312 6.76 2.91 14.84
N THR A 313 6.83 1.59 14.94
CA THR A 313 8.08 0.86 15.19
C THR A 313 9.09 1.06 14.07
N ILE A 314 8.67 0.86 12.82
CA ILE A 314 9.57 0.94 11.66
C ILE A 314 10.13 2.35 11.50
N PHE A 315 9.31 3.39 11.63
CA PHE A 315 9.79 4.77 11.50
C PHE A 315 10.73 5.17 12.63
N ALA A 316 10.45 4.74 13.86
CA ALA A 316 11.36 4.96 14.98
C ALA A 316 12.71 4.27 14.76
N GLN A 317 12.70 3.00 14.30
CA GLN A 317 13.93 2.26 13.95
C GLN A 317 14.73 2.95 12.84
N ILE A 318 14.09 3.35 11.75
CA ILE A 318 14.76 4.02 10.62
C ILE A 318 15.42 5.32 11.07
N ALA A 319 14.71 6.17 11.82
CA ALA A 319 15.26 7.43 12.30
C ALA A 319 16.38 7.22 13.34
N ALA A 320 16.22 6.25 14.25
CA ALA A 320 17.24 5.89 15.23
C ALA A 320 18.53 5.39 14.56
N ASP A 321 18.41 4.48 13.58
CA ASP A 321 19.54 3.94 12.83
C ASP A 321 20.27 5.00 12.00
N ALA A 322 19.52 5.93 11.39
CA ALA A 322 20.05 7.04 10.63
C ALA A 322 20.85 8.03 11.49
N LEU A 323 20.40 8.24 12.73
CA LEU A 323 21.01 9.14 13.70
C LEU A 323 21.95 8.46 14.69
N LYS A 324 22.11 7.13 14.64
CA LYS A 324 22.91 6.36 15.61
C LYS A 324 22.48 6.61 17.05
N LEU A 325 21.18 6.68 17.29
CA LEU A 325 20.57 6.84 18.61
C LEU A 325 19.87 5.56 19.04
N ASP A 326 19.59 5.46 20.34
CA ASP A 326 18.70 4.41 20.86
C ASP A 326 17.27 4.62 20.39
N TYR A 327 16.54 3.52 20.19
CA TYR A 327 15.15 3.51 19.74
C TYR A 327 14.25 4.39 20.63
N GLU A 328 14.46 4.38 21.94
CA GLU A 328 13.68 5.11 22.96
C GLU A 328 13.84 6.64 22.88
N ARG A 329 14.82 7.14 22.12
CA ARG A 329 15.00 8.58 21.85
C ARG A 329 14.16 9.06 20.68
N VAL A 330 13.49 8.17 19.94
CA VAL A 330 12.64 8.52 18.81
C VAL A 330 11.16 8.33 19.14
N GLU A 331 10.36 9.34 18.83
CA GLU A 331 8.90 9.32 18.93
C GLU A 331 8.29 9.53 17.54
N VAL A 332 7.29 8.73 17.19
CA VAL A 332 6.46 8.97 15.99
C VAL A 332 5.21 9.74 16.41
N VAL A 333 5.07 10.96 15.90
CA VAL A 333 3.96 11.83 16.29
C VAL A 333 2.65 11.30 15.72
N ARG A 334 1.59 11.35 16.55
CA ARG A 334 0.23 10.97 16.14
C ARG A 334 -0.19 11.78 14.90
N PRO A 335 -0.73 11.14 13.85
CA PRO A 335 -1.16 11.86 12.66
C PRO A 335 -2.28 12.86 12.96
N ASP A 336 -1.96 14.13 12.82
CA ASP A 336 -2.85 15.28 12.97
C ASP A 336 -2.49 16.30 11.91
N THR A 337 -3.43 16.61 11.01
CA THR A 337 -3.15 17.46 9.84
C THR A 337 -2.74 18.89 10.21
N ALA A 338 -2.93 19.32 11.46
CA ALA A 338 -2.42 20.61 11.94
C ALA A 338 -0.93 20.56 12.34
N SER A 339 -0.35 19.39 12.58
CA SER A 339 1.01 19.23 13.15
C SER A 339 1.96 18.41 12.29
N VAL A 340 1.45 17.58 11.36
CA VAL A 340 2.26 16.73 10.50
C VAL A 340 2.07 17.06 9.01
N PRO A 341 3.14 17.02 8.19
CA PRO A 341 3.03 17.21 6.76
C PRO A 341 2.29 16.05 6.08
N ASN A 342 1.81 16.28 4.86
CA ASN A 342 1.18 15.25 4.05
C ASN A 342 2.21 14.25 3.52
N SER A 343 2.43 13.15 4.24
CA SER A 343 3.30 12.04 3.82
C SER A 343 2.65 11.10 2.79
N GLY A 344 1.46 11.44 2.30
CA GLY A 344 0.63 10.56 1.48
C GLY A 344 -0.11 9.49 2.29
N PRO A 345 -0.94 8.68 1.61
CA PRO A 345 -1.80 7.67 2.24
C PRO A 345 -1.03 6.43 2.73
N THR A 346 -1.56 5.76 3.75
CA THR A 346 -1.04 4.48 4.27
C THR A 346 -1.64 3.31 3.49
N VAL A 347 -1.12 3.08 2.29
CA VAL A 347 -1.64 2.15 1.27
C VAL A 347 -0.49 1.61 0.40
N ALA A 348 -0.80 0.78 -0.60
CA ALA A 348 0.13 0.35 -1.65
C ALA A 348 1.47 -0.26 -1.17
N SER A 349 1.53 -0.69 0.10
CA SER A 349 2.76 -1.16 0.76
C SER A 349 3.92 -0.15 0.70
N ARG A 350 3.63 1.15 0.53
CA ARG A 350 4.65 2.20 0.32
C ARG A 350 5.27 2.75 1.61
N THR A 351 4.64 2.49 2.75
CA THR A 351 5.00 3.14 4.03
C THR A 351 6.46 2.89 4.41
N CYS A 352 6.93 1.65 4.41
CA CYS A 352 8.33 1.37 4.72
C CYS A 352 9.27 1.84 3.60
N MET A 353 9.00 1.45 2.35
CA MET A 353 9.93 1.67 1.24
C MET A 353 10.07 3.14 0.83
N ILE A 354 8.95 3.85 0.66
CA ILE A 354 8.94 5.23 0.15
C ILE A 354 8.98 6.21 1.31
N VAL A 355 8.01 6.11 2.23
CA VAL A 355 7.92 7.06 3.35
C VAL A 355 9.07 6.85 4.35
N GLY A 356 9.47 5.60 4.60
CA GLY A 356 10.65 5.31 5.42
C GLY A 356 11.93 5.91 4.85
N LYS A 357 12.12 5.93 3.53
CA LYS A 357 13.26 6.64 2.91
C LYS A 357 13.21 8.15 3.16
N LEU A 358 12.00 8.74 3.20
CA LEU A 358 11.83 10.15 3.55
C LEU A 358 12.13 10.41 5.03
N VAL A 359 11.75 9.50 5.94
CA VAL A 359 12.11 9.54 7.36
C VAL A 359 13.63 9.51 7.51
N GLU A 360 14.31 8.55 6.89
CA GLU A 360 15.78 8.45 6.90
C GLU A 360 16.42 9.76 6.41
N SER A 361 15.93 10.28 5.28
CA SER A 361 16.46 11.50 4.67
C SER A 361 16.26 12.74 5.56
N ALA A 362 15.09 12.91 6.18
CA ALA A 362 14.84 14.00 7.11
C ALA A 362 15.71 13.85 8.37
N ALA A 363 15.82 12.65 8.95
CA ALA A 363 16.69 12.38 10.08
C ALA A 363 18.16 12.74 9.77
N LEU A 364 18.69 12.31 8.63
CA LEU A 364 20.06 12.66 8.19
C LEU A 364 20.25 14.16 7.99
N GLN A 365 19.22 14.91 7.56
CA GLN A 365 19.30 16.37 7.43
C GLN A 365 19.43 17.09 8.78
N LEU A 366 18.83 16.57 9.86
CA LEU A 366 19.07 17.10 11.21
C LEU A 366 20.54 17.00 11.58
N LYS A 367 21.13 15.82 11.36
CA LYS A 367 22.56 15.57 11.59
C LYS A 367 23.44 16.49 10.74
N GLN A 368 23.13 16.65 9.45
CA GLN A 368 23.84 17.56 8.55
C GLN A 368 23.74 19.02 9.00
N THR A 369 22.59 19.44 9.53
CA THR A 369 22.40 20.80 10.06
C THR A 369 23.29 21.04 11.28
N LEU A 370 23.33 20.09 12.22
CA LEU A 370 24.20 20.17 13.41
C LEU A 370 25.69 20.16 13.03
N ALA A 371 26.08 19.31 12.08
CA ALA A 371 27.45 19.24 11.58
C ALA A 371 27.86 20.52 10.82
N GLY A 372 26.98 21.05 9.97
CA GLY A 372 27.19 22.31 9.26
C GLY A 372 27.30 23.53 10.18
N ALA A 373 26.65 23.48 11.34
CA ALA A 373 26.80 24.48 12.40
C ALA A 373 28.07 24.29 13.26
N GLY A 374 28.87 23.25 13.00
CA GLY A 374 30.07 22.92 13.78
C GLY A 374 29.77 22.38 15.19
N LEU A 375 28.54 21.92 15.44
CA LEU A 375 28.09 21.45 16.76
C LEU A 375 28.18 19.93 16.93
N LEU A 376 28.35 19.19 15.83
CA LEU A 376 28.40 17.72 15.83
C LEU A 376 29.42 17.21 14.81
N GLN A 377 30.22 16.21 15.18
CA GLN A 377 31.19 15.56 14.32
C GLN A 377 31.06 14.04 14.44
N GLU A 378 31.24 13.31 13.34
CA GLU A 378 31.21 11.83 13.38
C GLU A 378 32.60 11.24 13.72
N PRO A 379 32.64 10.14 14.51
CA PRO A 379 31.53 9.52 15.24
C PRO A 379 31.13 10.36 16.48
N TYR A 380 29.87 10.28 16.90
CA TYR A 380 29.36 10.95 18.11
C TYR A 380 28.59 10.00 19.03
N THR A 381 28.49 10.35 20.31
CA THR A 381 27.60 9.69 21.28
C THR A 381 26.21 10.35 21.35
N ALA A 382 25.25 9.68 21.99
CA ALA A 382 23.92 10.25 22.20
C ALA A 382 23.96 11.54 23.05
N GLU A 383 24.87 11.64 24.02
CA GLU A 383 25.07 12.85 24.83
C GLU A 383 25.63 14.01 24.00
N GLU A 384 26.53 13.73 23.05
CA GLU A 384 27.07 14.74 22.15
C GLU A 384 26.00 15.26 21.18
N PHE A 385 25.14 14.36 20.68
CA PHE A 385 23.97 14.74 19.88
C PHE A 385 22.99 15.61 20.68
N GLU A 386 22.70 15.24 21.93
CA GLU A 386 21.85 16.02 22.83
C GLU A 386 22.41 17.43 23.07
N ARG A 387 23.70 17.54 23.40
CA ARG A 387 24.37 18.84 23.58
C ARG A 387 24.28 19.67 22.31
N ALA A 388 24.55 19.08 21.15
CA ALA A 388 24.48 19.77 19.86
C ALA A 388 23.06 20.29 19.57
N CYS A 389 22.02 19.49 19.84
CA CYS A 389 20.63 19.91 19.68
C CYS A 389 20.30 21.10 20.58
N ARG A 390 20.68 21.03 21.86
CA ARG A 390 20.45 22.11 22.83
C ARG A 390 21.10 23.42 22.40
N GLU A 391 22.40 23.38 22.09
CA GLU A 391 23.14 24.56 21.67
C GLU A 391 22.61 25.14 20.35
N TYR A 392 22.20 24.28 19.41
CA TYR A 392 21.58 24.73 18.17
C TYR A 392 20.27 25.45 18.45
N ILE A 393 19.40 24.86 19.27
CA ILE A 393 18.07 25.38 19.56
C ILE A 393 18.12 26.72 20.31
N GLU A 394 19.02 26.85 21.28
CA GLU A 394 19.24 28.11 22.01
C GLU A 394 19.67 29.25 21.08
N LYS A 395 20.46 28.96 20.04
CA LYS A 395 21.00 29.96 19.11
C LYS A 395 20.08 30.25 17.92
N ASN A 396 19.39 29.24 17.39
CA ASN A 396 18.71 29.30 16.09
C ASN A 396 17.20 29.03 16.15
N GLY A 397 16.67 28.60 17.29
CA GLY A 397 15.29 28.16 17.43
C GLY A 397 15.06 26.71 17.01
N ALA A 398 13.87 26.37 16.53
CA ALA A 398 13.46 24.98 16.31
C ALA A 398 14.37 24.24 15.30
N LEU A 399 14.90 23.09 15.70
CA LEU A 399 15.69 22.20 14.83
C LEU A 399 14.76 21.22 14.10
N LYS A 400 14.37 21.59 12.87
CA LYS A 400 13.47 20.82 12.01
C LYS A 400 14.08 20.58 10.63
N SER A 401 13.72 19.46 10.04
CA SER A 401 14.07 19.11 8.66
C SER A 401 12.85 18.51 7.96
N PHE A 402 12.80 18.64 6.63
CA PHE A 402 11.72 18.11 5.81
C PHE A 402 12.28 17.45 4.55
N SER A 403 11.84 16.23 4.29
CA SER A 403 12.16 15.49 3.08
C SER A 403 10.91 15.35 2.22
N GLN A 404 11.01 15.73 0.96
CA GLN A 404 9.96 15.57 -0.05
C GLN A 404 10.34 14.47 -1.02
N TYR A 405 9.35 13.67 -1.43
CA TYR A 405 9.51 12.67 -2.47
C TYR A 405 10.09 13.28 -3.75
N ARG A 406 11.14 12.64 -4.25
CA ARG A 406 11.71 12.89 -5.56
C ARG A 406 11.71 11.57 -6.33
N GLN A 407 11.27 11.65 -7.59
CA GLN A 407 11.33 10.52 -8.50
C GLN A 407 12.78 10.03 -8.61
N PRO A 408 13.06 8.73 -8.42
CA PRO A 408 14.39 8.19 -8.59
C PRO A 408 14.89 8.36 -10.03
N GLU A 409 16.18 8.59 -10.20
CA GLU A 409 16.79 8.67 -11.53
C GLU A 409 16.59 7.37 -12.32
N GLY A 410 16.26 7.53 -13.61
CA GLY A 410 16.04 6.41 -14.52
C GLY A 410 14.80 5.58 -14.23
N VAL A 411 13.87 6.05 -13.37
CA VAL A 411 12.54 5.45 -13.22
C VAL A 411 11.54 6.37 -13.91
N GLU A 412 11.04 5.95 -15.07
CA GLU A 412 10.06 6.69 -15.86
C GLU A 412 8.79 5.86 -16.07
N TRP A 413 7.66 6.53 -16.24
CA TRP A 413 6.39 5.87 -16.53
C TRP A 413 5.55 6.74 -17.47
N ASP A 414 5.00 6.11 -18.48
CA ASP A 414 4.06 6.66 -19.44
C ASP A 414 2.64 6.21 -19.06
N ASP A 415 1.86 7.13 -18.47
CA ASP A 415 0.48 6.88 -18.06
C ASP A 415 -0.48 6.69 -19.25
N GLU A 416 -0.13 7.16 -20.45
CA GLU A 416 -0.97 7.02 -21.65
C GLU A 416 -0.79 5.62 -22.27
N HIS A 417 0.46 5.17 -22.40
CA HIS A 417 0.79 3.90 -23.04
C HIS A 417 0.97 2.75 -22.05
N TYR A 418 0.93 3.01 -20.74
CA TYR A 418 1.18 2.04 -19.66
C TYR A 418 2.53 1.33 -19.82
N ARG A 419 3.58 2.14 -19.99
CA ARG A 419 4.96 1.66 -20.17
C ARG A 419 5.90 2.28 -19.15
N GLY A 420 6.89 1.52 -18.67
CA GLY A 420 7.91 1.99 -17.74
C GLY A 420 9.29 1.40 -17.98
#